data_AF-A0A9P6TY05-F1
#
_entry.id   AF-A0A9P6TY05-F1
#
_cell.length_a   1.000
_cell.length_b   1.000
_cell.length_c   1.000
_cell.angle_alpha   90.00
_cell.angle_beta   90.00
_cell.angle_gamma   90.00
#
_symmetry.space_group_name_H-M   'P 1'
#
loop_
_entity.id
_entity.type
_entity.pdbx_description
1 polymer ?
#
loop_
_entity_poly.entity_id
_entity_poly.type
_entity_poly.pdbx_seq_one_letter_code
_entity_poly.pdbx_strand_id
1 'polypeptide(L)' 'MAYTSVPLSLAASRTLMDESTTTEHLVARGWRLDASTGLLYPKAPEPKANRAIGVQEFTQLADIVAHLEVQQETS' A
#
# COMPACT_ATOMS: atom_id res chain seq x y z
N MET A 1 9.00 6.47 -3.07
CA MET A 1 8.15 6.67 -4.26
C MET A 1 8.05 5.34 -4.99
N ALA A 2 6.87 4.77 -5.15
CA ALA A 2 6.66 3.59 -6.00
C ALA A 2 6.35 4.08 -7.42
N TYR A 3 7.03 3.53 -8.43
CA TYR A 3 6.77 3.89 -9.83
C TYR A 3 5.35 3.45 -10.23
N THR A 4 4.61 4.28 -10.97
CA THR A 4 3.30 3.90 -11.51
C THR A 4 3.45 2.92 -12.68
N SER A 5 4.50 3.07 -13.47
CA SER A 5 5.00 2.15 -14.50
C SER A 5 6.47 2.47 -14.81
N VAL A 6 7.21 1.51 -15.36
CA VAL A 6 8.62 1.67 -15.74
C VAL A 6 8.87 1.00 -17.09
N PRO A 7 9.56 1.63 -18.06
CA PRO A 7 9.99 0.95 -19.29
C PRO A 7 10.91 -0.24 -19.00
N LEU A 8 10.74 -1.35 -19.71
CA LEU A 8 11.55 -2.56 -19.53
C LEU A 8 13.05 -2.29 -19.67
N SER A 9 13.45 -1.51 -20.68
CA SER A 9 14.85 -1.11 -20.91
C SER A 9 15.44 -0.32 -19.74
N LEU A 10 14.64 0.56 -19.12
CA LEU A 10 15.05 1.32 -17.94
C LEU A 10 15.12 0.42 -16.70
N ALA A 11 14.21 -0.55 -16.56
CA ALA A 11 14.27 -1.52 -15.49
C ALA A 11 15.54 -2.38 -15.60
N ALA A 12 15.85 -2.87 -16.80
CA ALA A 12 17.04 -3.66 -17.12
C ALA A 12 18.33 -2.89 -16.80
N SER A 13 18.41 -1.61 -17.21
CA SER A 13 19.57 -0.76 -16.91
C SER A 13 19.77 -0.52 -15.42
N ARG A 14 18.68 -0.52 -14.63
CA ARG A 14 18.74 -0.31 -13.17
C ARG A 14 19.06 -1.60 -12.41
N THR A 15 18.64 -2.75 -12.92
CA THR A 15 18.94 -4.05 -12.33
C THR A 15 20.28 -4.62 -12.80
N LEU A 16 20.95 -3.99 -13.77
CA LEU A 16 22.19 -4.47 -14.40
C LEU A 16 22.03 -5.89 -14.98
N MET A 17 20.86 -6.15 -15.55
CA MET A 17 20.49 -7.43 -16.17
C MET A 17 19.99 -7.17 -17.59
N ASP A 18 19.93 -8.20 -18.43
CA ASP A 18 19.25 -8.12 -19.72
C ASP A 18 17.72 -8.07 -19.52
N GLU A 19 17.01 -7.61 -20.55
CA GLU A 19 15.55 -7.42 -20.51
C GLU A 19 14.78 -8.73 -20.24
N SER A 20 15.28 -9.88 -20.70
CA SER A 20 14.64 -11.17 -20.48
C SER A 20 14.71 -11.54 -19.00
N THR A 21 15.92 -11.51 -18.43
CA THR A 21 16.16 -11.82 -17.02
C THR A 21 15.44 -10.83 -16.10
N THR A 22 15.43 -9.53 -16.45
CA THR A 22 14.69 -8.51 -15.69
C THR A 22 13.19 -8.78 -15.70
N THR A 23 12.63 -9.16 -16.85
CA THR A 23 11.21 -9.49 -16.97
C THR A 23 10.86 -10.68 -16.10
N GLU A 24 11.59 -11.80 -16.23
CA GLU A 24 11.36 -13.01 -15.43
C GLU A 24 11.39 -12.71 -13.94
N HIS A 25 12.42 -11.97 -13.49
CA HIS A 25 12.61 -11.64 -12.09
C HIS A 25 11.52 -10.71 -11.53
N LEU A 26 11.07 -9.72 -12.30
CA LEU A 26 10.02 -8.78 -11.85
C LEU A 26 8.62 -9.40 -11.93
N VAL A 27 8.35 -10.21 -12.95
CA VAL A 27 7.09 -10.96 -13.08
C VAL A 27 6.96 -11.97 -11.93
N ALA A 28 8.05 -12.66 -11.55
CA ALA A 28 8.07 -13.54 -10.37
C ALA A 28 7.74 -12.80 -9.06
N ARG A 29 7.98 -11.49 -9.00
CA ARG A 29 7.61 -10.62 -7.86
C ARG A 29 6.21 -10.00 -8.00
N GLY A 30 5.44 -10.43 -8.99
CA GLY A 30 4.06 -9.99 -9.22
C GLY A 30 3.93 -8.73 -10.07
N TRP A 31 4.99 -8.27 -10.73
CA TRP A 31 4.86 -7.20 -11.73
C TRP A 31 4.19 -7.72 -13.00
N ARG A 32 3.52 -6.83 -13.74
CA ARG A 32 2.93 -7.13 -15.04
C ARG A 32 3.69 -6.43 -16.15
N LEU A 33 4.05 -7.16 -17.19
CA LEU A 33 4.60 -6.60 -18.42
C LEU A 33 3.47 -6.41 -19.44
N ASP A 34 3.40 -5.23 -20.03
CA ASP A 34 2.64 -4.99 -21.25
C ASP A 34 3.59 -5.05 -22.45
N ALA A 35 3.49 -6.14 -23.22
CA ALA A 35 4.33 -6.37 -24.39
C ALA A 35 4.05 -5.40 -25.55
N SER A 36 2.88 -4.75 -25.57
CA SER A 36 2.54 -3.80 -26.63
C SER A 36 3.20 -2.44 -26.44
N THR A 37 3.45 -2.05 -25.19
CA THR A 37 4.03 -0.75 -24.82
C THR A 37 5.46 -0.87 -24.26
N GLY A 38 5.90 -2.08 -23.90
CA GLY A 38 7.19 -2.32 -23.25
C GLY A 38 7.24 -1.80 -21.81
N LEU A 39 6.09 -1.62 -21.16
CA LEU A 39 5.97 -1.08 -19.81
C LEU A 39 5.77 -2.18 -18.76
N LEU A 40 6.47 -2.03 -17.63
CA LEU A 40 6.34 -2.84 -16.44
C LEU A 40 5.53 -2.10 -15.37
N TYR A 41 4.51 -2.77 -14.85
CA TYR A 41 3.63 -2.26 -13.81
C TYR A 41 3.87 -3.04 -12.51
N PRO A 42 4.20 -2.37 -11.39
CA PRO A 42 4.35 -3.04 -10.11
C PRO A 42 3.03 -3.63 -9.63
N LYS A 43 3.13 -4.71 -8.83
CA LYS A 43 1.97 -5.26 -8.12
C LYS A 43 1.33 -4.13 -7.32
N ALA A 44 0.03 -3.89 -7.54
CA ALA A 44 -0.71 -2.94 -6.72
C ALA A 44 -0.58 -3.36 -5.25
N PRO A 45 -0.34 -2.41 -4.32
CA PRO A 45 -0.36 -2.74 -2.91
C PRO A 45 -1.71 -3.38 -2.61
N GLU A 46 -1.70 -4.51 -1.91
CA GLU A 46 -2.94 -5.13 -1.47
C GLU A 46 -3.72 -4.10 -0.68
N PRO A 47 -5.04 -3.99 -0.90
CA PRO A 47 -5.87 -3.08 -0.12
C PRO A 47 -5.65 -3.45 1.33
N LYS A 48 -4.91 -2.59 2.06
CA LYS A 48 -4.85 -2.71 3.51
C LYS A 48 -6.30 -2.61 3.94
N ALA A 49 -6.83 -3.68 4.54
CA ALA A 49 -8.12 -3.62 5.17
C ALA A 49 -8.08 -2.37 6.06
N ASN A 50 -8.95 -1.40 5.78
CA ASN A 50 -9.14 -0.29 6.69
C ASN A 50 -9.44 -0.95 8.03
N ARG A 51 -8.57 -0.71 9.02
CA ARG A 51 -8.82 -1.15 10.39
C ARG A 51 -10.26 -0.73 10.69
N ALA A 52 -11.08 -1.65 11.18
CA ALA A 52 -12.47 -1.36 11.50
C ALA A 52 -12.49 -0.37 12.69
N ILE A 53 -12.38 0.92 12.37
CA ILE A 53 -12.44 2.08 13.27
C ILE A 53 -13.87 2.28 13.83
N GLY A 54 -14.80 1.38 13.50
CA GLY A 54 -16.23 1.64 13.63
C GLY A 54 -16.88 1.39 14.99
N VAL A 55 -16.22 0.69 15.92
CA VAL A 55 -16.89 0.31 17.19
C VAL A 55 -15.99 0.49 18.40
N GLN A 56 -14.75 0.01 18.35
CA GLN A 56 -13.88 -0.01 19.52
C GLN A 56 -13.42 1.39 19.95
N GLU A 57 -13.16 2.28 18.98
CA GLU A 57 -12.78 3.68 19.23
C GLU A 57 -13.99 4.54 19.60
N PHE A 58 -15.20 4.17 19.17
CA PHE A 58 -16.44 4.84 19.60
C PHE A 58 -16.74 4.56 21.07
N THR A 59 -16.56 3.31 21.53
CA THR A 59 -16.70 2.97 22.96
C THR A 59 -15.68 3.73 23.80
N GLN A 60 -14.43 3.83 23.35
CA GLN A 60 -13.41 4.60 24.05
C GLN A 60 -13.76 6.09 24.16
N LEU A 61 -14.33 6.69 23.11
CA LEU A 61 -14.80 8.09 23.16
C LEU A 61 -15.98 8.26 24.12
N ALA A 62 -16.94 7.33 24.11
CA ALA A 62 -18.07 7.35 25.04
C ALA A 62 -17.62 7.23 26.50
N ASP A 63 -16.66 6.36 26.79
CA ASP A 63 -16.09 6.19 28.13
C ASP A 63 -15.33 7.45 28.61
N ILE A 64 -14.62 8.13 27.71
CA ILE A 64 -13.93 9.39 28.02
C ILE A 64 -14.93 10.51 28.33
N VAL A 65 -16.00 10.65 27.54
CA VAL A 65 -17.06 11.65 27.79
C VAL A 65 -17.74 11.40 29.13
N ALA A 66 -18.13 10.14 29.41
CA ALA A 66 -18.75 9.78 30.68
C ALA A 66 -17.83 10.08 31.89
N HIS A 67 -16.52 9.86 31.76
CA HIS A 67 -15.57 10.19 32.82
C HIS A 67 -15.41 11.70 33.06
N LEU A 68 -15.51 12.50 31.99
CA LEU A 68 -15.40 13.97 32.09
C LEU A 68 -16.66 14.62 32.68
N GLU A 69 -17.85 14.09 32.36
CA GLU A 69 -19.12 14.59 32.92
C GLU A 69 -19.19 14.39 34.45
N VAL A 70 -18.77 13.23 34.95
CA VAL A 70 -18.75 12.92 36.39
C VAL A 70 -17.83 13.86 37.17
N GLN A 71 -16.72 14.32 36.58
CA GLN A 71 -15.80 15.23 37.26
C GLN A 71 -16.34 16.66 37.37
N GLN A 72 -17.24 17.08 36.48
CA GLN A 72 -17.82 18.43 36.51
C GLN A 72 -18.91 18.60 37.58
N GLU A 73 -19.61 17.53 37.96
CA GLU A 73 -20.64 17.57 39.01
C GLU A 73 -20.08 17.53 40.44
N THR A 74 -18.78 17.24 40.59
CA THR A 74 -18.09 17.16 41.88
C THR A 74 -17.32 18.42 42.30
N SER A 75 -17.51 19.56 41.63
CA SER A 75 -16.92 20.87 42.02
C SER A 75 -17.94 21.82 42.62
#